data_AF-A0A0C3D427-F1
#
_entry.id   AF-A0A0C3D427-F1
#
_cell.length_a   1.000
_cell.length_b   1.000
_cell.length_c   1.000
_cell.angle_alpha   90.00
_cell.angle_beta   90.00
_cell.angle_gamma   90.00
#
_symmetry.space_group_name_H-M   'P 1'
#
loop_
_entity.id
_entity.type
_entity.pdbx_description
1 polymer ?
#
loop_
_entity_poly.entity_id
_entity_poly.type
_entity_poly.pdbx_seq_one_letter_code
_entity_poly.pdbx_strand_id
1 'polypeptide(L)'
;MFLRKHSEDPAIKDFLPKLKCFLLLKIKEILIQENALSFFGDNPEAVSGGALSSIPVEGQVYIAADCLYKHNLMRLNYTMYVVHRAQDIINPSTSYCNIMLLADCAPSDVVGSVTISPFPYACGC
;
A
#
# COMPACT_ATOMS: atom_id res chain seq x y z
N MET A 1 8.70 -2.68 20.94
CA MET A 1 7.58 -2.49 19.99
C MET A 1 7.92 -1.28 19.10
N PHE A 2 7.81 -1.41 17.77
CA PHE A 2 8.21 -0.39 16.78
C PHE A 2 7.66 1.01 17.10
N LEU A 3 6.36 1.10 17.39
CA LEU A 3 5.68 2.36 17.72
C LEU A 3 6.24 3.07 18.95
N ARG A 4 6.71 2.31 19.95
CA ARG A 4 7.33 2.89 21.15
C ARG A 4 8.75 3.40 20.89
N LYS A 5 9.46 2.82 19.92
CA LYS A 5 10.83 3.21 19.60
C LYS A 5 10.89 4.50 18.77
N HIS A 6 9.86 4.76 17.98
CA HIS A 6 9.80 5.90 17.06
C HIS A 6 8.63 6.84 17.41
N SER A 7 8.33 7.02 18.70
CA SER A 7 7.21 7.87 19.14
C SER A 7 7.39 9.36 18.83
N GLU A 8 8.63 9.78 18.59
CA GLU A 8 8.98 11.16 18.24
C GLU A 8 8.89 11.43 16.73
N ASP A 9 8.75 10.38 15.91
CA ASP A 9 8.65 10.51 14.45
C ASP A 9 7.23 10.97 14.04
N PRO A 10 7.10 12.13 13.36
CA PRO A 10 5.82 12.60 12.85
C PRO A 10 5.12 11.60 11.92
N ALA A 11 5.87 10.76 11.20
CA ALA A 11 5.33 9.78 10.26
C ALA A 11 4.49 8.69 10.95
N ILE A 12 4.72 8.47 12.25
CA ILE A 12 4.07 7.39 13.02
C ILE A 12 2.84 7.91 13.77
N LYS A 13 2.57 9.22 13.71
CA LYS A 13 1.37 9.82 14.28
C LYS A 13 0.11 9.22 13.67
N ASP A 14 -0.73 8.66 14.54
CA ASP A 14 -1.97 7.95 14.18
C ASP A 14 -1.76 6.76 13.24
N PHE A 15 -0.57 6.15 13.24
CA PHE A 15 -0.22 5.05 12.34
C PHE A 15 -1.19 3.87 12.45
N LEU A 16 -1.48 3.39 13.67
CA LEU A 16 -2.38 2.24 13.85
C LEU A 16 -3.82 2.50 13.38
N PRO A 17 -4.47 3.61 13.75
CA PRO A 17 -5.77 3.98 13.19
C PRO A 17 -5.76 4.06 11.66
N LYS A 18 -4.75 4.72 11.08
CA LYS A 18 -4.61 4.85 9.61
C LYS A 18 -4.43 3.48 8.95
N LEU A 19 -3.59 2.62 9.53
CA LEU A 19 -3.35 1.27 9.05
C LEU A 19 -4.63 0.43 9.09
N LYS A 20 -5.38 0.45 10.19
CA LYS A 20 -6.65 -0.28 10.32
C LYS A 20 -7.66 0.18 9.27
N CYS A 21 -7.79 1.50 9.08
CA CYS A 21 -8.67 2.07 8.06
C CYS A 21 -8.26 1.63 6.64
N PHE A 22 -6.97 1.71 6.33
CA PHE A 22 -6.43 1.28 5.04
C PHE A 22 -6.66 -0.22 4.77
N LEU A 23 -6.37 -1.07 5.74
CA LEU A 23 -6.59 -2.51 5.64
C LEU A 23 -8.07 -2.84 5.42
N LEU A 24 -8.97 -2.15 6.13
CA LEU A 24 -10.41 -2.30 5.96
C LEU A 24 -10.83 -2.01 4.52
N LEU A 25 -10.38 -0.88 3.97
CA LEU A 25 -10.67 -0.50 2.59
C LEU A 25 -10.16 -1.56 1.60
N LYS A 26 -8.94 -2.06 1.78
CA LYS A 26 -8.35 -3.08 0.91
C LYS A 26 -9.05 -4.43 1.00
N ILE A 27 -9.43 -4.87 2.20
CA ILE A 27 -10.19 -6.11 2.38
C ILE A 27 -11.54 -5.99 1.68
N LYS A 28 -12.24 -4.85 1.80
CA LYS A 28 -13.50 -4.63 1.08
C LYS A 28 -13.33 -4.64 -0.44
N GLU A 29 -12.28 -3.99 -0.94
CA GLU A 29 -11.96 -3.98 -2.38
C GLU A 29 -11.75 -5.40 -2.92
N ILE A 30 -10.97 -6.23 -2.22
CA ILE A 30 -10.74 -7.63 -2.58
C ILE A 30 -12.04 -8.44 -2.58
N LEU A 31 -12.86 -8.32 -1.52
CA LEU A 31 -14.12 -9.06 -1.41
C LEU A 31 -15.12 -8.68 -2.51
N ILE A 32 -15.21 -7.39 -2.87
CA ILE A 32 -16.06 -6.93 -3.97
C ILE A 32 -15.55 -7.50 -5.30
N GLN A 33 -14.24 -7.48 -5.53
CA GLN A 33 -13.64 -8.02 -6.74
C GLN A 33 -13.87 -9.54 -6.88
N GLU A 34 -13.67 -10.30 -5.81
CA GLU A 34 -13.93 -11.75 -5.79
C GLU A 34 -15.41 -12.07 -6.06
N ASN A 35 -16.32 -11.33 -5.42
CA ASN A 35 -17.75 -11.51 -5.65
C ASN A 35 -18.11 -11.18 -7.11
N ALA A 36 -17.60 -10.08 -7.66
CA ALA A 36 -17.82 -9.71 -9.07
C ALA A 36 -17.31 -10.78 -10.04
N LEU A 37 -16.14 -11.39 -9.78
CA LEU A 37 -15.61 -12.49 -10.59
C LEU A 37 -16.45 -13.76 -10.50
N SER A 38 -17.11 -14.01 -9.35
CA SER A 38 -17.99 -15.16 -9.18
C SER A 38 -19.31 -15.08 -9.96
N PHE A 39 -19.72 -13.88 -10.40
CA PHE A 39 -20.92 -13.67 -11.23
C PHE A 39 -20.68 -13.86 -12.75
N PHE A 40 -19.42 -13.92 -13.21
CA PHE A 40 -19.11 -14.15 -14.63
C PHE A 40 -18.94 -15.64 -14.98
N GLY A 41 -18.99 -16.54 -13.99
CA GLY A 41 -18.97 -17.98 -14.18
C GLY A 41 -20.36 -18.59 -13.94
N ASP A 42 -20.94 -19.12 -15.01
CA ASP A 42 -22.18 -19.91 -15.08
C ASP A 42 -23.54 -19.18 -15.01
N ASN A 43 -24.07 -19.02 -16.23
CA ASN A 43 -25.47 -19.08 -16.62
C ASN A 43 -26.31 -17.77 -16.52
N PRO A 44 -26.78 -17.22 -17.66
CA PRO A 44 -27.48 -15.95 -17.69
C PRO A 44 -28.99 -16.15 -17.56
N GLU A 45 -29.52 -16.69 -16.45
CA GLU A 45 -30.97 -16.68 -16.22
C GLU A 45 -31.34 -17.05 -14.77
N ALA A 46 -31.40 -16.06 -13.88
CA ALA A 46 -32.34 -15.99 -12.75
C ALA A 46 -32.13 -14.70 -11.93
N VAL A 47 -32.95 -13.69 -12.23
CA VAL A 47 -33.79 -12.91 -11.31
C VAL A 47 -33.23 -12.41 -9.95
N SER A 48 -33.48 -11.11 -9.76
CA SER A 48 -33.69 -10.38 -8.50
C SER A 48 -32.48 -10.03 -7.64
N GLY A 49 -32.13 -8.74 -7.73
CA GLY A 49 -32.54 -7.85 -6.65
C GLY A 49 -31.93 -8.14 -5.27
N GLY A 50 -30.70 -8.63 -5.22
CA GLY A 50 -29.86 -8.43 -4.05
C GLY A 50 -29.27 -7.03 -4.15
N ALA A 51 -29.98 -6.01 -3.67
CA ALA A 51 -29.30 -4.80 -3.21
C ALA A 51 -28.13 -5.30 -2.37
N LEU A 52 -26.90 -5.09 -2.83
CA LEU A 52 -25.70 -5.38 -2.07
C LEU A 52 -25.87 -4.55 -0.82
N SER A 53 -26.45 -5.19 0.20
CA SER A 53 -26.70 -4.63 1.50
C SER A 53 -25.36 -4.03 1.86
N SER A 54 -25.36 -2.71 1.89
CA SER A 54 -24.32 -1.87 2.44
C SER A 54 -24.06 -2.46 3.82
N ILE A 55 -23.21 -3.48 3.92
CA ILE A 55 -22.94 -4.14 5.18
C ILE A 55 -22.28 -3.02 5.95
N PRO A 56 -22.95 -2.43 6.96
CA PRO A 56 -22.32 -1.49 7.83
C PRO A 56 -21.56 -2.38 8.80
N VAL A 57 -20.55 -3.11 8.29
CA VAL A 57 -19.52 -3.58 9.17
C VAL A 57 -18.84 -2.27 9.56
N GLU A 58 -19.22 -1.77 10.72
CA GLU A 58 -18.35 -1.04 11.61
C GLU A 58 -17.15 -1.97 11.91
N GLY A 59 -16.36 -2.20 10.86
CA GLY A 59 -15.48 -3.35 10.71
C GLY A 59 -14.16 -2.99 11.30
N GLN A 60 -14.05 -3.08 12.61
CA GLN A 60 -12.78 -2.87 13.26
C GLN A 60 -11.82 -4.00 12.82
N VAL A 61 -10.79 -3.64 12.06
CA VAL A 61 -9.71 -4.56 11.73
C VAL A 61 -8.94 -4.86 13.02
N TYR A 62 -9.01 -6.12 13.45
CA TYR A 62 -8.25 -6.62 14.59
C TYR A 62 -6.93 -7.23 14.10
N ILE A 63 -5.83 -6.80 14.70
CA ILE A 63 -4.51 -7.36 14.43
C ILE A 63 -4.29 -8.46 15.47
N ALA A 64 -4.20 -9.70 15.03
CA ALA A 64 -4.02 -10.83 15.93
C ALA A 64 -2.77 -10.64 16.82
N ALA A 65 -2.96 -10.80 18.13
CA ALA A 65 -1.94 -10.61 19.16
C ALA A 65 -1.28 -9.22 19.17
N ASP A 66 -1.87 -8.21 18.51
CA ASP A 66 -1.28 -6.89 18.28
C ASP A 66 0.17 -6.98 17.75
N CYS A 67 0.46 -8.04 17.00
CA CYS A 67 1.78 -8.37 16.49
C CYS A 67 1.97 -7.86 15.06
N LEU A 68 3.01 -7.05 14.87
CA LEU A 68 3.48 -6.63 13.55
C LEU A 68 4.84 -7.29 13.29
N TYR A 69 4.92 -8.04 12.18
CA TYR A 69 6.17 -8.67 11.76
C TYR A 69 7.02 -7.68 10.96
N LYS A 70 8.32 -7.63 11.28
CA LYS A 70 9.31 -6.88 10.52
C LYS A 70 10.06 -7.85 9.61
N HIS A 71 10.03 -7.59 8.31
CA HIS A 71 10.86 -8.30 7.34
C HIS A 71 12.17 -7.52 7.11
N ASN A 72 13.29 -8.23 7.08
CA ASN A 72 14.61 -7.64 6.82
C ASN A 72 14.95 -7.60 5.31
N LEU A 73 14.15 -8.25 4.46
CA LEU A 73 14.40 -8.32 3.04
C LEU A 73 13.06 -8.37 2.30
N MET A 74 12.87 -7.45 1.37
CA MET A 74 11.73 -7.40 0.45
C MET A 74 12.24 -7.56 -0.98
N ARG A 75 11.59 -8.45 -1.75
CA ARG A 75 11.93 -8.72 -3.15
C ARG A 75 10.81 -8.22 -4.05
N LEU A 76 11.13 -7.34 -4.97
CA LEU A 76 10.20 -6.78 -5.95
C LEU A 76 10.60 -7.29 -7.33
N ASN A 77 9.75 -8.13 -7.93
CA ASN A 77 9.93 -8.56 -9.30
C ASN A 77 9.23 -7.56 -10.23
N TYR A 78 9.94 -7.08 -11.24
CA TYR A 78 9.36 -6.19 -12.25
C TYR A 78 9.79 -6.62 -13.64
N THR A 79 8.97 -6.22 -14.61
CA THR A 79 9.26 -6.43 -16.03
C THR A 79 9.54 -5.06 -16.63
N MET A 80 10.73 -4.87 -17.17
CA MET A 80 11.01 -3.69 -17.97
C MET A 80 10.30 -3.78 -19.32
N TYR A 81 10.09 -2.64 -19.97
CA TYR A 81 9.33 -2.49 -21.24
C TYR A 81 9.74 -3.44 -22.38
N VAL A 82 10.92 -4.08 -22.30
CA VAL A 82 11.43 -5.02 -23.29
C VAL A 82 11.26 -6.49 -22.83
N VAL A 83 10.32 -6.77 -21.93
CA VAL A 83 10.02 -8.13 -21.41
C VAL A 83 11.19 -8.75 -20.61
N HIS A 84 12.22 -7.97 -20.29
CA HIS A 84 13.26 -8.40 -19.37
C HIS A 84 12.72 -8.41 -17.95
N ARG A 85 12.80 -9.58 -17.32
CA ARG A 85 12.48 -9.74 -15.90
C ARG A 85 13.71 -9.35 -15.08
N ALA A 86 13.50 -8.43 -14.15
CA ALA A 86 14.49 -8.03 -13.17
C ALA A 86 13.87 -8.11 -11.78
N GLN A 87 14.75 -8.06 -10.77
CA GLN A 87 14.34 -8.13 -9.38
C GLN A 87 15.12 -7.09 -8.57
N ASP A 88 14.39 -6.24 -7.86
CA ASP A 88 14.96 -5.34 -6.88
C ASP A 88 14.88 -5.98 -5.49
N ILE A 89 15.93 -5.79 -4.71
CA ILE A 89 16.03 -6.29 -3.34
C ILE A 89 16.18 -5.10 -2.41
N ILE A 90 15.20 -4.90 -1.55
CA ILE A 90 15.25 -3.86 -0.52
C ILE A 90 15.63 -4.54 0.79
N ASN A 91 16.74 -4.09 1.37
CA ASN A 91 17.19 -4.52 2.68
C ASN A 91 17.25 -3.32 3.64
N PRO A 92 16.28 -3.18 4.56
CA PRO A 92 16.26 -2.08 5.54
C PRO A 92 17.43 -2.09 6.54
N SER A 93 18.26 -3.14 6.56
CA SER A 93 19.45 -3.21 7.41
C SER A 93 20.73 -2.69 6.75
N THR A 94 20.70 -2.33 5.46
CA THR A 94 21.85 -1.75 4.76
C THR A 94 21.74 -0.24 4.65
N SER A 95 22.87 0.43 4.42
CA SER A 95 22.93 1.87 4.16
C SER A 95 22.24 2.29 2.85
N TYR A 96 21.96 1.34 1.95
CA TYR A 96 21.30 1.55 0.66
C TYR A 96 19.85 1.06 0.70
N CYS A 97 19.09 1.46 1.73
CA CYS A 97 17.70 1.08 1.94
C CYS A 97 16.68 2.09 1.38
N ASN A 98 17.15 3.18 0.77
CA ASN A 98 16.30 4.22 0.22
C ASN A 98 15.60 3.74 -1.05
N ILE A 99 14.30 4.01 -1.15
CA ILE A 99 13.50 3.78 -2.36
C ILE A 99 13.36 5.12 -3.08
N MET A 100 13.80 5.15 -4.34
CA MET A 100 13.62 6.31 -5.21
C MET A 100 12.27 6.20 -5.89
N LEU A 101 11.45 7.23 -5.77
CA LEU A 101 10.18 7.35 -6.48
C LEU A 101 10.35 8.34 -7.63
N LEU A 102 9.60 8.15 -8.71
CA LEU A 102 9.55 9.12 -9.81
C LEU A 102 8.85 10.38 -9.29
N ALA A 103 9.46 11.56 -9.49
CA ALA A 103 8.78 12.81 -9.15
C ALA A 103 7.61 13.04 -10.12
N ASP A 104 6.43 13.31 -9.58
CA ASP A 104 5.36 13.97 -10.33
C ASP A 104 5.72 15.45 -10.51
N CYS A 105 6.73 15.73 -11.34
CA CYS A 105 7.00 17.11 -11.75
C CYS A 105 6.21 17.39 -13.03
N ALA A 106 5.00 17.93 -12.88
CA ALA A 106 4.43 18.72 -13.97
C ALA A 106 5.35 19.94 -14.21
N PRO A 107 5.59 20.35 -15.46
CA PRO A 107 6.48 21.47 -15.77
C PRO A 107 5.82 22.82 -15.48
N SER A 108 5.58 23.11 -14.20
CA SER A 108 5.27 24.45 -13.71
C SER A 108 5.58 24.47 -12.23
N ASP A 109 6.73 25.03 -11.86
CA ASP A 109 6.93 25.89 -10.69
C ASP A 109 8.43 26.11 -10.47
N VAL A 110 8.97 27.07 -11.20
CA VAL A 110 10.26 27.69 -10.89
C VAL A 110 10.01 28.67 -9.75
N VAL A 111 10.18 28.23 -8.51
CA VAL A 111 10.32 29.15 -7.37
C VAL A 111 11.58 28.78 -6.60
N GLY A 112 12.61 29.63 -6.77
CA GLY A 112 13.71 29.78 -5.82
C GLY A 112 14.66 28.59 -5.64
N SER A 113 15.64 28.46 -6.54
CA SER A 113 16.98 27.86 -6.29
C SER A 113 17.07 26.67 -5.31
N VAL A 114 16.27 25.63 -5.52
CA VAL A 114 16.62 24.27 -5.09
C VAL A 114 16.33 23.38 -6.29
N THR A 115 17.36 22.82 -6.92
CA THR A 115 17.20 21.74 -7.89
C THR A 115 16.58 20.56 -7.16
N ILE A 116 15.25 20.47 -7.19
CA ILE A 116 14.51 19.31 -6.71
C ILE A 116 14.97 18.16 -7.61
N SER A 117 15.68 17.19 -7.02
CA SER A 117 16.06 15.96 -7.71
C SER A 117 14.81 15.39 -8.41
N PRO A 118 14.89 14.96 -9.67
CA PRO A 118 13.77 14.34 -10.38
C PRO A 118 13.28 13.04 -9.72
N PHE A 119 13.97 12.59 -8.66
CA PHE A 119 13.59 11.47 -7.83
C PHE A 119 13.52 11.90 -6.35
N PRO A 120 12.33 12.08 -5.75
CA PRO A 120 12.18 12.14 -4.31
C PRO A 120 12.59 10.81 -3.66
N TYR A 121 13.24 10.92 -2.50
CA TYR A 121 13.65 9.80 -1.68
C TYR A 121 12.63 9.57 -0.55
N ALA A 122 12.15 8.34 -0.41
CA ALA A 122 11.50 7.91 0.82
C ALA A 122 12.60 7.34 1.73
N CYS A 123 12.96 8.10 2.78
CA CYS A 123 13.98 7.66 3.73
C CYS A 123 13.34 6.77 4.81
N GLY A 124 13.85 5.55 4.96
CA GLY A 124 13.53 4.67 6.07
C GLY A 124 14.67 4.68 7.09
N CYS A 125 14.54 5.46 8.16
CA CYS A 125 15.42 5.45 9.32
C CYS A 125 14.60 5.26 10.60
#